data_AF-A0A7C1UF51-F1
#
_entry.id   AF-A0A7C1UF51-F1
#
_cell.length_a   1.000
_cell.length_b   1.000
_cell.length_c   1.000
_cell.angle_alpha   90.00
_cell.angle_beta   90.00
_cell.angle_gamma   90.00
#
_symmetry.space_group_name_H-M   'P 1'
#
loop_
_entity.id
_entity.type
_entity.pdbx_description
1 polymer ?
#
loop_
_entity_poly.entity_id
_entity_poly.type
_entity_poly.pdbx_seq_one_letter_code
_entity_poly.pdbx_strand_id
1 'polypeptide(L)'
;MTTLALLTLFSSGAVVSLALLVTRWRALLRQQRSTAARARRLEMGWTCVRLRSAGLTGVELQEAMCRITNCTPDQADRVIGTLRHEVDREGPR
;
A
#
# COMPACT_ATOMS: atom_id res chain seq x y z
N MET A 1 6.25 54.58 -8.11
CA MET A 1 5.22 53.62 -8.56
C MET A 1 5.79 52.26 -9.01
N THR A 2 7.10 52.04 -9.03
CA THR A 2 7.75 50.79 -9.50
C THR A 2 7.85 49.68 -8.45
N THR A 3 7.85 50.01 -7.15
CA THR A 3 8.03 49.04 -6.06
C THR A 3 6.82 48.12 -5.84
N LEU A 4 5.60 48.62 -6.08
CA LEU A 4 4.37 47.83 -5.97
C LEU A 4 4.26 46.73 -7.04
N ALA A 5 4.76 46.97 -8.25
CA ALA A 5 4.74 45.98 -9.34
C ALA A 5 5.75 44.83 -9.11
N LEU A 6 6.87 45.11 -8.45
CA LEU A 6 7.88 44.10 -8.14
C LEU A 6 7.42 43.16 -7.00
N LEU A 7 6.67 43.69 -6.02
CA LEU A 7 6.11 42.89 -4.92
C LEU A 7 5.05 41.87 -5.37
N THR A 8 4.23 42.21 -6.37
CA THR A 8 3.19 41.31 -6.91
C THR A 8 3.77 40.23 -7.83
N LEU A 9 4.84 40.55 -8.57
CA LEU A 9 5.59 39.55 -9.35
C LEU A 9 6.34 38.57 -8.44
N PHE A 10 6.91 39.07 -7.34
CA PHE A 10 7.56 38.21 -6.34
C PHE A 10 6.55 37.32 -5.61
N SER A 11 5.35 37.84 -5.28
CA SER A 11 4.32 37.05 -4.61
C SER A 11 3.77 35.93 -5.49
N SER A 12 3.56 36.18 -6.78
CA SER A 12 3.11 35.14 -7.72
C SER A 12 4.17 34.07 -7.96
N GLY A 13 5.46 34.44 -8.05
CA GLY A 13 6.57 33.48 -8.13
C GLY A 13 6.68 32.57 -6.90
N ALA A 14 6.47 33.11 -5.70
CA ALA A 14 6.45 32.33 -4.47
C ALA A 14 5.28 31.35 -4.42
N VAL A 15 4.09 31.75 -4.88
CA VAL A 15 2.90 30.89 -4.94
C VAL A 15 3.10 29.74 -5.92
N VAL A 16 3.67 30.00 -7.11
CA VAL A 16 3.97 28.94 -8.10
C VAL A 16 5.01 27.96 -7.56
N SER A 17 6.07 28.47 -6.92
CA SER A 17 7.13 27.63 -6.32
C SER A 17 6.57 26.73 -5.20
N LEU A 18 5.72 27.28 -4.34
CA LEU A 18 5.09 26.54 -3.25
C LEU A 18 4.08 25.51 -3.79
N ALA A 19 3.33 25.84 -4.85
CA ALA A 19 2.43 24.92 -5.52
C ALA A 19 3.18 23.72 -6.13
N LEU A 20 4.32 23.95 -6.80
CA LEU A 20 5.17 22.89 -7.34
C LEU A 20 5.78 22.02 -6.24
N LEU A 21 6.18 22.62 -5.12
CA LEU A 21 6.70 21.87 -3.98
C LEU A 21 5.62 20.94 -3.39
N VAL A 22 4.38 21.45 -3.24
CA VAL A 22 3.24 20.70 -2.71
C VAL A 22 2.82 19.57 -3.65
N THR A 23 2.78 19.79 -4.96
CA THR A 23 2.45 18.71 -5.92
C THR A 23 3.50 17.61 -5.92
N ARG A 24 4.78 17.96 -5.86
CA ARG A 24 5.88 17.01 -5.74
C ARG A 24 5.84 16.22 -4.43
N TRP A 25 5.55 16.89 -3.31
CA TRP A 25 5.35 16.24 -2.01
C TRP A 25 4.19 15.25 -2.03
N ARG A 26 3.07 15.60 -2.65
CA ARG A 26 1.91 14.70 -2.80
C ARG A 26 2.25 13.48 -3.66
N ALA A 27 3.04 13.64 -4.71
CA ALA A 27 3.50 12.52 -5.52
C ALA A 27 4.36 11.54 -4.71
N LEU A 28 5.32 12.05 -3.93
CA LEU A 28 6.14 11.23 -3.04
C LEU A 28 5.32 10.51 -1.97
N LEU A 29 4.33 11.19 -1.38
CA LEU A 29 3.42 10.57 -0.41
C LEU A 29 2.57 9.44 -1.02
N ARG A 30 2.09 9.61 -2.25
CA ARG A 30 1.37 8.54 -2.96
C ARG A 30 2.27 7.34 -3.21
N GLN A 31 3.53 7.58 -3.56
CA GLN A 31 4.51 6.52 -3.80
C GLN A 31 4.89 5.79 -2.51
N GLN A 32 5.06 6.50 -1.39
CA GLN A 32 5.28 5.89 -0.08
C GLN A 32 4.08 5.05 0.39
N ARG A 33 2.86 5.52 0.11
CA ARG A 33 1.65 4.75 0.45
C ARG A 33 1.51 3.50 -0.42
N SER A 34 1.89 3.56 -1.71
CA SER A 34 1.81 2.40 -2.59
C SER A 34 2.85 1.34 -2.24
N THR A 35 4.06 1.73 -1.84
CA THR A 35 5.08 0.78 -1.37
C THR A 35 4.68 0.13 -0.06
N ALA A 36 4.16 0.90 0.91
CA ALA A 36 3.68 0.36 2.18
C ALA A 36 2.49 -0.60 1.98
N ALA A 37 1.54 -0.26 1.10
CA ALA A 37 0.41 -1.13 0.77
C ALA A 37 0.87 -2.43 0.10
N ARG A 38 1.88 -2.37 -0.80
CA ARG A 38 2.46 -3.55 -1.43
C ARG A 38 3.21 -4.43 -0.43
N ALA A 39 4.00 -3.82 0.45
CA ALA A 39 4.73 -4.53 1.51
C ALA A 39 3.76 -5.29 2.42
N ARG A 40 2.68 -4.66 2.87
CA ARG A 40 1.63 -5.33 3.67
C ARG A 40 0.99 -6.52 2.93
N ARG A 41 0.69 -6.37 1.64
CA ARG A 41 0.11 -7.48 0.86
C ARG A 41 1.07 -8.66 0.76
N LEU A 42 2.36 -8.40 0.53
CA LEU A 42 3.38 -9.44 0.50
C LEU A 42 3.51 -10.11 1.87
N GLU A 43 3.56 -9.35 2.95
CA GLU A 43 3.63 -9.87 4.32
C GLU A 43 2.45 -10.79 4.66
N MET A 44 1.22 -10.37 4.32
CA MET A 44 0.04 -11.22 4.48
C MET A 44 0.12 -12.49 3.61
N GLY A 45 0.58 -12.38 2.36
CA GLY A 45 0.77 -13.52 1.47
C GLY A 45 1.76 -14.53 2.02
N TRP A 46 2.94 -14.08 2.46
CA TRP A 46 3.95 -14.94 3.08
C TRP A 46 3.46 -15.59 4.38
N THR A 47 2.71 -14.85 5.18
CA THR A 47 2.11 -15.37 6.41
C THR A 47 1.09 -16.46 6.10
N CYS A 48 0.23 -16.25 5.10
CA CYS A 48 -0.73 -17.26 4.64
C CYS A 48 -0.03 -18.54 4.19
N VAL A 49 1.04 -18.44 3.37
CA VAL A 49 1.81 -19.60 2.90
C VAL A 49 2.43 -20.35 4.07
N ARG A 50 3.03 -19.63 5.03
CA ARG A 50 3.65 -20.23 6.22
C ARG A 50 2.63 -20.95 7.12
N LEU A 51 1.48 -20.35 7.36
CA LEU A 51 0.43 -20.96 8.18
C LEU A 51 -0.18 -22.18 7.48
N ARG A 52 -0.38 -22.11 6.16
CA ARG A 52 -0.84 -23.25 5.37
C ARG A 52 0.18 -24.39 5.38
N SER A 53 1.48 -24.10 5.30
CA SER A 53 2.54 -25.13 5.42
C SER A 53 2.60 -25.75 6.81
N ALA A 54 2.09 -25.06 7.84
CA ALA A 54 1.91 -25.60 9.19
C ALA A 54 0.60 -26.42 9.35
N GLY A 55 -0.18 -26.58 8.29
CA GLY A 55 -1.40 -27.38 8.27
C GLY A 55 -2.69 -26.63 8.60
N LEU A 56 -2.63 -25.31 8.85
CA LEU A 56 -3.83 -24.51 9.12
C LEU A 56 -4.66 -24.30 7.84
N THR A 57 -5.97 -24.46 7.96
CA THR A 57 -6.92 -24.28 6.84
C THR A 57 -8.19 -23.55 7.29
N GLY A 58 -8.99 -23.08 6.32
CA GLY A 58 -10.30 -22.47 6.57
C GLY A 58 -10.25 -21.28 7.54
N VAL A 59 -11.13 -21.30 8.53
CA VAL A 59 -11.30 -20.22 9.52
C VAL A 59 -10.09 -20.09 10.44
N GLU A 60 -9.45 -21.20 10.82
CA GLU A 60 -8.27 -21.17 11.70
C GLU A 60 -7.08 -20.46 11.04
N LEU A 61 -6.90 -20.68 9.73
CA LEU A 61 -5.92 -19.96 8.92
C LEU A 61 -6.23 -18.45 8.89
N GLN A 62 -7.49 -18.10 8.71
CA GLN A 62 -7.96 -16.72 8.68
C GLN A 62 -7.71 -16.01 10.02
N GLU A 63 -8.09 -16.64 11.13
CA GLU A 63 -7.88 -16.11 12.48
C GLU A 63 -6.41 -15.95 12.83
N ALA A 64 -5.59 -16.97 12.55
CA ALA A 64 -4.16 -16.93 12.82
C ALA A 64 -3.46 -15.82 12.00
N MET A 65 -3.86 -15.65 10.74
CA MET A 65 -3.33 -14.58 9.90
C MET A 65 -3.74 -13.20 10.43
N CYS A 66 -5.01 -13.01 10.77
CA CYS A 66 -5.51 -11.76 11.37
C CYS A 66 -4.80 -11.40 12.68
N ARG A 67 -4.51 -12.39 13.54
CA ARG A 67 -3.75 -12.18 14.78
C ARG A 67 -2.31 -11.73 14.54
N ILE A 68 -1.65 -12.23 13.50
CA ILE A 68 -0.25 -11.91 13.20
C ILE A 68 -0.12 -10.57 12.47
N THR A 69 -0.94 -10.34 11.44
CA THR A 69 -0.78 -9.19 10.55
C THR A 69 -1.71 -8.02 10.88
N ASN A 70 -2.52 -8.12 11.95
CA ASN A 70 -3.55 -7.15 12.31
C ASN A 70 -4.47 -6.80 11.12
N CYS A 71 -4.78 -7.78 10.28
CA CYS A 71 -5.68 -7.59 9.14
C CYS A 71 -7.13 -7.89 9.53
N THR A 72 -8.08 -7.44 8.71
CA THR A 72 -9.50 -7.79 8.90
C THR A 72 -9.81 -9.15 8.25
N PRO A 73 -10.88 -9.85 8.68
CA PRO A 73 -11.33 -11.09 8.06
C PRO A 73 -11.47 -10.98 6.52
N ASP A 74 -12.06 -9.90 6.01
CA ASP A 74 -12.20 -9.67 4.57
C ASP A 74 -10.85 -9.50 3.84
N GLN A 75 -9.85 -8.90 4.51
CA GLN A 75 -8.50 -8.78 3.94
C GLN A 75 -7.84 -10.15 3.86
N ALA A 76 -8.03 -10.97 4.89
CA ALA A 76 -7.53 -12.33 4.93
C ALA A 76 -8.14 -13.20 3.82
N ASP A 77 -9.47 -13.16 3.65
CA ASP A 77 -10.16 -13.93 2.62
C ASP A 77 -9.71 -13.57 1.21
N ARG A 78 -9.49 -12.28 0.93
CA ARG A 78 -8.94 -11.84 -0.36
C ARG A 78 -7.57 -12.44 -0.64
N VAL A 79 -6.67 -12.44 0.35
CA VAL A 79 -5.31 -12.98 0.20
C VAL A 79 -5.34 -14.50 0.00
N ILE A 80 -6.11 -15.21 0.84
CA ILE A 80 -6.29 -16.67 0.75
C ILE A 80 -6.87 -17.05 -0.62
N GLY A 81 -7.88 -16.31 -1.09
CA GLY A 81 -8.49 -16.49 -2.41
C GLY A 81 -7.51 -16.25 -3.57
N THR A 82 -6.71 -15.18 -3.52
CA THR A 82 -5.68 -14.91 -4.55
C THR A 82 -4.63 -16.01 -4.64
N LEU A 83 -4.14 -16.49 -3.48
CA LEU A 83 -3.13 -17.54 -3.45
C LEU A 83 -3.67 -18.89 -3.92
N ARG A 84 -4.95 -19.18 -3.68
CA ARG A 84 -5.60 -20.40 -4.20
C ARG A 84 -5.57 -20.44 -5.73
N HIS A 85 -5.87 -19.30 -6.38
CA HIS A 85 -5.82 -19.19 -7.84
C HIS A 85 -4.41 -19.24 -8.44
N GLU A 86 -3.36 -18.87 -7.69
CA GLU A 86 -1.98 -19.01 -8.14
C GLU A 86 -1.52 -20.47 -8.06
N VAL A 87 -1.84 -21.17 -6.96
CA VAL A 87 -1.50 -22.60 -6.78
C VAL A 87 -2.21 -23.48 -7.82
N ASP A 88 -3.48 -23.20 -8.13
CA ASP A 88 -4.22 -23.95 -9.14
C ASP A 88 -3.68 -23.72 -10.58
N ARG A 89 -2.97 -22.61 -10.83
CA ARG A 89 -2.28 -22.36 -12.11
C ARG A 89 -0.92 -23.06 -12.21
N GLU A 90 -0.23 -23.22 -11.09
CA GLU A 90 1.07 -23.90 -11.02
C GLU A 90 0.92 -25.40 -10.78
N GLY A 91 -0.04 -26.05 -11.45
CA GLY A 91 -0.37 -27.47 -11.31
C GLY A 91 0.84 -28.40 -11.07
N PRO A 92 0.65 -29.47 -10.30
CA PRO A 92 1.71 -30.21 -9.61
C PRO A 92 2.86 -30.54 -10.57
N ARG A 93 4.02 -29.94 -10.31
CA ARG A 93 5.29 -30.31 -10.95
C ARG A 93 5.82 -31.61 -10.39
#